data_AF-A0A9X4QYZ1-F1
#
_entry.id   AF-A0A9X4QYZ1-F1
#
_cell.length_a   1.000
_cell.length_b   1.000
_cell.length_c   1.000
_cell.angle_alpha   90.00
_cell.angle_beta   90.00
_cell.angle_gamma   90.00
#
_symmetry.space_group_name_H-M   'P 1'
#
loop_
_entity.id
_entity.type
_entity.pdbx_description
1 polymer ?
#
loop_
_entity_poly.entity_id
_entity_poly.type
_entity_poly.pdbx_seq_one_letter_code
_entity_poly.pdbx_strand_id
1 'polypeptide(L)'
;MEMFKYYLNKFKWIIIASIVSIIIIIFVATLIVKNHKVDVEDEVKVDFSGYNKSGSAEITDDSYEKVINQLSVRALKQANFKNKEVIEMIEDNNGEEIEEEDLNYEEQQQARQAAQIMDNVDFDIHNENDLKNGDKVKVKLDIEKGISKDYKLKAKEFTKEFKVKGLKEPKNLKAKDLFEGLNPTFTGLNGSGTLNLISKDAPKAMKDLPLSNYEFTVPNNGDLNNGDELELKIPQSLVDDINESGSNTFSGSKSYKVKAKDLKEINNLDNITETLERNNKLIKKEYDSDKYTKYNTENLANYYKVQYGTSEYSGFSDENEEKQSEKVSPVSEIEPTDITLVTAIKVTKTGKYSEPNVKYSYEGYENYKLEDNRLVKDDTTEEISMPSSEEKLDELNNGLDSDDFKKFQ
;
A
#
# COMPACT_ATOMS: atom_id res chain seq x y z
N MET A 1 28.91 85.00 -37.36
CA MET A 1 29.16 84.62 -35.95
C MET A 1 28.48 85.57 -34.95
N GLU A 2 28.35 86.87 -35.24
CA GLU A 2 27.68 87.83 -34.34
C GLU A 2 26.15 87.70 -34.26
N MET A 3 25.47 87.39 -35.37
CA MET A 3 24.01 87.14 -35.41
C MET A 3 23.58 85.98 -34.50
N PHE A 4 24.41 84.94 -34.39
CA PHE A 4 24.19 83.77 -33.53
C PHE A 4 24.35 84.12 -32.04
N LYS A 5 25.35 84.95 -31.70
CA LYS A 5 25.53 85.49 -30.35
C LYS A 5 24.38 86.40 -29.94
N TYR A 6 23.86 87.23 -30.84
CA TYR A 6 22.70 88.09 -30.57
C TYR A 6 21.43 87.27 -30.29
N TYR A 7 21.17 86.23 -31.08
CA TYR A 7 20.03 85.33 -30.88
C TYR A 7 20.11 84.56 -29.56
N LEU A 8 21.29 84.01 -29.24
CA LEU A 8 21.55 83.34 -27.96
C LEU A 8 21.36 84.27 -26.76
N ASN A 9 21.73 85.54 -26.87
CA ASN A 9 21.61 86.50 -25.77
C ASN A 9 20.17 87.03 -25.62
N LYS A 10 19.45 87.22 -26.73
CA LYS A 10 18.04 87.67 -26.74
C LYS A 10 17.06 86.61 -26.23
N PHE A 11 17.32 85.34 -26.52
CA PHE A 11 16.46 84.21 -26.11
C PHE A 11 17.07 83.35 -24.98
N LYS A 12 18.18 83.80 -24.37
CA LYS A 12 18.94 83.05 -23.35
C LYS A 12 18.06 82.43 -22.27
N TRP A 13 17.11 83.21 -21.75
CA TRP A 13 16.20 82.77 -20.69
C TRP A 13 15.17 81.75 -21.16
N ILE A 14 14.72 81.82 -22.42
CA ILE A 14 13.77 80.84 -23.00
C ILE A 14 14.49 79.51 -23.31
N ILE A 15 15.75 79.58 -23.78
CA ILE A 15 16.58 78.39 -24.03
C ILE A 15 16.92 77.67 -22.72
N ILE A 16 17.29 78.41 -21.67
CA ILE A 16 17.56 77.86 -20.33
C ILE A 16 16.29 77.22 -19.75
N ALA A 17 15.12 77.86 -19.86
CA ALA A 17 13.86 77.32 -19.37
C ALA A 17 13.46 76.01 -20.09
N SER A 18 13.72 75.91 -21.39
CA SER A 18 13.49 74.69 -22.19
C SER A 18 14.40 73.53 -21.76
N ILE A 19 15.70 73.79 -21.58
CA ILE A 19 16.67 72.78 -21.10
C ILE A 19 16.30 72.28 -19.70
N VAL A 20 15.92 73.18 -18.79
CA VAL A 20 15.50 72.82 -17.42
C VAL A 20 14.22 71.97 -17.46
N SER A 21 13.24 72.30 -18.30
CA SER A 21 12.04 71.46 -18.47
C SER A 21 12.37 70.06 -18.99
N ILE A 22 13.29 69.93 -19.95
CA ILE A 22 13.73 68.62 -20.46
C ILE A 22 14.41 67.81 -19.35
N ILE A 23 15.27 68.44 -18.54
CA ILE A 23 15.92 67.77 -17.40
C ILE A 23 14.87 67.32 -16.37
N ILE A 24 13.85 68.14 -16.08
CA ILE A 24 12.76 67.77 -15.17
C ILE A 24 11.95 66.59 -15.75
N ILE A 25 11.63 66.60 -17.04
CA ILE A 25 10.90 65.49 -17.68
C ILE A 25 11.73 64.19 -17.63
N ILE A 26 13.04 64.27 -17.92
CA ILE A 26 13.95 63.11 -17.79
C ILE A 26 14.04 62.66 -16.33
N PHE A 27 14.11 63.59 -15.37
CA PHE A 27 14.15 63.28 -13.94
C PHE A 27 12.84 62.63 -13.45
N VAL A 28 11.69 63.13 -13.90
CA VAL A 28 10.38 62.56 -13.58
C VAL A 28 10.20 61.20 -14.26
N ALA A 29 10.58 61.05 -15.52
CA ALA A 29 10.55 59.78 -16.24
C ALA A 29 11.47 58.74 -15.57
N THR A 30 12.70 59.12 -15.19
CA THR A 30 13.62 58.24 -14.46
C THR A 30 13.12 57.90 -13.06
N LEU A 31 12.46 58.82 -12.35
CA LEU A 31 11.79 58.54 -11.08
C LEU A 31 10.62 57.56 -11.24
N ILE A 32 9.78 57.72 -12.26
CA ILE A 32 8.65 56.83 -12.55
C ILE A 32 9.17 55.41 -12.87
N VAL A 33 10.17 55.29 -13.74
CA VAL A 33 10.78 54.00 -14.10
C VAL A 33 11.45 53.36 -12.88
N LYS A 34 12.22 54.12 -12.08
CA LYS A 34 12.89 53.60 -10.87
C LYS A 34 11.92 53.17 -9.77
N ASN A 35 10.72 53.74 -9.74
CA ASN A 35 9.70 53.45 -8.72
C ASN A 35 8.57 52.55 -9.22
N HIS A 36 8.67 52.06 -10.45
CA HIS A 36 7.74 51.08 -10.99
C HIS A 36 7.88 49.76 -10.22
N LYS A 37 6.73 49.19 -9.87
CA LYS A 37 6.62 47.87 -9.25
C LYS A 37 6.36 46.84 -10.34
N VAL A 38 7.14 45.77 -10.36
CA VAL A 38 6.84 44.63 -11.24
C VAL A 38 5.54 43.96 -10.77
N ASP A 39 4.69 43.58 -11.71
CA ASP A 39 3.45 42.85 -11.47
C ASP A 39 3.54 41.51 -12.19
N VAL A 40 3.51 40.42 -11.43
CA VAL A 40 3.69 39.04 -11.92
C VAL A 40 2.43 38.20 -11.67
N GLU A 41 1.34 38.83 -11.22
CA GLU A 41 0.09 38.15 -10.84
C GLU A 41 -0.51 37.34 -12.00
N ASP A 42 -0.38 37.84 -13.23
CA ASP A 42 -0.93 37.21 -14.43
C ASP A 42 -0.10 36.04 -14.97
N GLU A 43 1.16 35.91 -14.54
CA GLU A 43 2.05 34.80 -14.94
C GLU A 43 1.72 33.51 -14.19
N VAL A 44 1.08 33.61 -13.02
CA VAL A 44 0.79 32.47 -12.13
C VAL A 44 -0.18 31.48 -12.78
N LYS A 45 0.28 30.23 -12.91
CA LYS A 45 -0.52 29.06 -13.31
C LYS A 45 -0.42 27.97 -12.24
N VAL A 46 -1.53 27.27 -12.04
CA VAL A 46 -1.66 26.19 -11.05
C VAL A 46 -2.23 24.96 -11.72
N ASP A 47 -1.57 23.83 -11.51
CA ASP A 47 -2.05 22.51 -11.89
C ASP A 47 -2.72 21.81 -10.70
N PHE A 48 -3.73 21.00 -11.01
CA PHE A 48 -4.47 20.21 -10.03
C PHE A 48 -4.34 18.73 -10.37
N SER A 49 -4.00 17.91 -9.37
CA SER A 49 -3.78 16.48 -9.57
C SER A 49 -4.43 15.65 -8.45
N GLY A 50 -4.59 14.34 -8.69
CA GLY A 50 -5.19 13.41 -7.72
C GLY A 50 -6.70 13.27 -7.83
N TYR A 51 -7.35 13.01 -6.69
CA TYR A 51 -8.76 12.65 -6.59
C TYR A 51 -9.53 13.63 -5.71
N ASN A 52 -10.85 13.62 -5.86
CA ASN A 52 -11.74 14.46 -5.08
C ASN A 52 -11.64 14.11 -3.57
N LYS A 53 -11.29 15.10 -2.74
CA LYS A 53 -10.98 15.04 -1.28
C LYS A 53 -9.55 14.59 -0.91
N SER A 54 -8.71 14.30 -1.90
CA SER A 54 -7.30 13.94 -1.70
C SER A 54 -6.44 14.55 -2.82
N GLY A 55 -6.92 15.63 -3.42
CA GLY A 55 -6.26 16.29 -4.54
C GLY A 55 -5.22 17.27 -4.06
N SER A 56 -4.24 17.55 -4.91
CA SER A 56 -3.22 18.56 -4.66
C SER A 56 -3.23 19.65 -5.72
N ALA A 57 -2.66 20.80 -5.35
CA ALA A 57 -2.42 21.93 -6.23
C ALA A 57 -0.94 22.30 -6.20
N GLU A 58 -0.39 22.68 -7.35
CA GLU A 58 1.01 23.09 -7.45
C GLU A 58 1.14 24.22 -8.47
N ILE A 59 2.03 25.18 -8.20
CA ILE A 59 2.40 26.20 -9.18
C ILE A 59 3.23 25.48 -10.25
N THR A 60 2.83 25.57 -11.52
CA THR A 60 3.56 24.86 -12.59
C THR A 60 5.01 25.36 -12.65
N ASP A 61 5.99 24.47 -12.86
CA ASP A 61 7.42 24.80 -12.93
C ASP A 61 7.70 26.02 -13.82
N ASP A 62 7.20 26.00 -15.06
CA ASP A 62 7.30 27.13 -16.02
C ASP A 62 6.81 28.47 -15.46
N SER A 63 5.74 28.43 -14.66
CA SER A 63 5.14 29.61 -14.05
C SER A 63 5.95 30.09 -12.86
N TYR A 64 6.44 29.17 -12.03
CA TYR A 64 7.26 29.49 -10.88
C TYR A 64 8.55 30.15 -11.34
N GLU A 65 9.26 29.53 -12.29
CA GLU A 65 10.48 30.07 -12.89
C GLU A 65 10.28 31.48 -13.47
N LYS A 66 9.23 31.69 -14.28
CA LYS A 66 8.94 33.01 -14.85
C LYS A 66 8.72 34.08 -13.79
N VAL A 67 7.96 33.76 -12.75
CA VAL A 67 7.70 34.68 -11.64
C VAL A 67 9.01 35.01 -10.93
N ILE A 68 9.78 34.00 -10.53
CA ILE A 68 11.06 34.19 -9.83
C ILE A 68 12.06 34.95 -10.69
N ASN A 69 12.19 34.64 -11.98
CA ASN A 69 13.10 35.33 -12.89
C ASN A 69 12.75 36.81 -13.04
N GLN A 70 11.46 37.16 -13.22
CA GLN A 70 11.03 38.56 -13.28
C GLN A 70 11.30 39.31 -11.96
N LEU A 71 11.10 38.67 -10.80
CA LEU A 71 11.39 39.24 -9.48
C LEU A 71 12.90 39.43 -9.27
N SER A 72 13.71 38.44 -9.63
CA SER A 72 15.17 38.46 -9.54
C SER A 72 15.78 39.54 -10.42
N VAL A 73 15.34 39.66 -11.67
CA VAL A 73 15.73 40.75 -12.58
C VAL A 73 15.37 42.11 -11.98
N ARG A 74 14.21 42.21 -11.33
CA ARG A 74 13.80 43.45 -10.65
C ARG A 74 14.69 43.78 -9.45
N ALA A 75 15.13 42.78 -8.70
CA ALA A 75 16.06 42.92 -7.58
C ALA A 75 17.46 43.35 -8.06
N LEU A 76 17.98 42.71 -9.12
CA LEU A 76 19.25 43.08 -9.77
C LEU A 76 19.26 44.54 -10.25
N LYS A 77 18.21 44.95 -10.97
CA LYS A 77 18.04 46.34 -11.41
C LYS A 77 17.98 47.32 -10.22
N GLN A 78 17.47 46.91 -9.06
CA GLN A 78 17.46 47.72 -7.82
C GLN A 78 18.83 47.85 -7.17
N ALA A 79 19.63 46.79 -7.22
CA ALA A 79 21.01 46.76 -6.76
C ALA A 79 21.99 47.51 -7.71
N ASN A 80 21.48 48.14 -8.77
CA ASN A 80 22.27 48.79 -9.83
C ASN A 80 23.12 47.84 -10.69
N PHE A 81 22.75 46.56 -10.74
CA PHE A 81 23.33 45.60 -11.68
C PHE A 81 23.00 45.97 -13.13
N LYS A 82 24.00 45.98 -14.02
CA LYS A 82 23.89 46.51 -15.40
C LYS A 82 24.31 45.54 -16.49
N ASN A 83 24.87 44.38 -16.17
CA ASN A 83 25.28 43.41 -17.18
C ASN A 83 24.02 42.88 -17.90
N LYS A 84 23.90 43.24 -19.18
CA LYS A 84 22.70 42.94 -19.98
C LYS A 84 22.63 41.47 -20.37
N GLU A 85 23.78 40.85 -20.66
CA GLU A 85 23.83 39.45 -21.08
C GLU A 85 23.32 38.55 -19.95
N VAL A 86 23.76 38.81 -18.71
CA VAL A 86 23.25 38.13 -17.50
C VAL A 86 21.75 38.35 -17.29
N ILE A 87 21.26 39.58 -17.48
CA ILE A 87 19.83 39.87 -17.34
C ILE A 87 19.02 39.13 -18.42
N GLU A 88 19.48 39.12 -19.66
CA GLU A 88 18.83 38.43 -20.78
C GLU A 88 18.82 36.90 -20.55
N MET A 89 19.93 36.32 -20.05
CA MET A 89 19.97 34.90 -19.68
C MET A 89 18.93 34.54 -18.62
N ILE A 90 18.75 35.36 -17.58
CA ILE A 90 17.73 35.13 -16.55
C ILE A 90 16.31 35.30 -17.14
N GLU A 91 16.09 36.32 -17.98
CA GLU A 91 14.80 36.54 -18.66
C GLU A 91 14.44 35.37 -19.60
N ASP A 92 15.44 34.69 -20.17
CA ASP A 92 15.30 33.52 -21.05
C ASP A 92 15.33 32.16 -20.30
N ASN A 93 15.20 32.15 -18.96
CA ASN A 93 15.26 30.96 -18.10
C ASN A 93 16.60 30.18 -18.13
N ASN A 94 17.70 30.81 -18.53
CA ASN A 94 19.06 30.22 -18.51
C ASN A 94 19.91 30.77 -17.34
N GLY A 95 19.27 31.28 -16.28
CA GLY A 95 19.95 31.93 -15.15
C GLY A 95 20.84 30.99 -14.31
N GLU A 96 20.60 29.68 -14.37
CA GLU A 96 21.41 28.68 -13.65
C GLU A 96 22.81 28.48 -14.28
N GLU A 97 23.01 28.91 -15.52
CA GLU A 97 24.30 28.83 -16.22
C GLU A 97 25.29 29.93 -15.77
N ILE A 98 24.86 30.83 -14.88
CA ILE A 98 25.62 32.02 -14.48
C ILE A 98 26.45 31.69 -13.23
N GLU A 99 27.77 31.54 -13.42
CA GLU A 99 28.69 31.34 -12.31
C GLU A 99 29.08 32.68 -11.65
N GLU A 100 29.12 32.75 -10.32
CA GLU A 100 29.53 33.98 -9.60
C GLU A 100 30.96 34.41 -9.98
N GLU A 101 31.81 33.47 -10.38
CA GLU A 101 33.19 33.69 -10.81
C GLU A 101 33.31 34.45 -12.14
N ASP A 102 32.28 34.38 -13.00
CA ASP A 102 32.24 35.12 -14.27
C ASP A 102 31.90 36.60 -14.08
N LEU A 103 31.42 36.98 -12.90
CA LEU A 103 31.08 38.35 -12.53
C LEU A 103 32.30 39.09 -11.98
N ASN A 104 32.44 40.37 -12.33
CA ASN A 104 33.45 41.20 -11.68
C ASN A 104 33.07 41.51 -10.22
N TYR A 105 34.01 42.00 -9.42
CA TYR A 105 33.78 42.26 -7.99
C TYR A 105 32.57 43.18 -7.71
N GLU A 106 32.34 44.22 -8.52
CA GLU A 106 31.20 45.13 -8.35
C GLU A 106 29.88 44.39 -8.64
N GLU A 107 29.84 43.63 -9.72
CA GLU A 107 28.69 42.81 -10.13
C GLU A 107 28.34 41.75 -9.07
N GLN A 108 29.35 41.09 -8.48
CA GLN A 108 29.15 40.15 -7.37
C GLN A 108 28.50 40.82 -6.15
N GLN A 109 28.95 42.02 -5.76
CA GLN A 109 28.33 42.75 -4.64
C GLN A 109 26.87 43.14 -4.95
N GLN A 110 26.59 43.53 -6.19
CA GLN A 110 25.24 43.88 -6.64
C GLN A 110 24.32 42.64 -6.70
N ALA A 111 24.83 41.50 -7.17
CA ALA A 111 24.11 40.23 -7.17
C ALA A 111 23.80 39.76 -5.74
N ARG A 112 24.76 39.86 -4.80
CA ARG A 112 24.54 39.56 -3.38
C ARG A 112 23.49 40.47 -2.74
N GLN A 113 23.50 41.77 -3.08
CA GLN A 113 22.47 42.69 -2.62
C GLN A 113 21.08 42.32 -3.21
N ALA A 114 21.02 41.87 -4.47
CA ALA A 114 19.79 41.40 -5.09
C ALA A 114 19.25 40.12 -4.42
N ALA A 115 20.14 39.17 -4.07
CA ALA A 115 19.77 38.00 -3.30
C ALA A 115 19.18 38.40 -1.93
N GLN A 116 19.83 39.32 -1.20
CA GLN A 116 19.29 39.86 0.05
C GLN A 116 17.94 40.57 -0.10
N ILE A 117 17.65 41.15 -1.26
CA ILE A 117 16.32 41.70 -1.56
C ILE A 117 15.30 40.57 -1.71
N MET A 118 15.64 39.52 -2.46
CA MET A 118 14.80 38.35 -2.74
C MET A 118 14.53 37.51 -1.48
N ASP A 119 15.45 37.47 -0.52
CA ASP A 119 15.24 36.78 0.78
C ASP A 119 14.02 37.30 1.55
N ASN A 120 13.56 38.52 1.25
CA ASN A 120 12.37 39.13 1.88
C ASN A 120 11.07 38.90 1.08
N VAL A 121 11.09 38.03 0.08
CA VAL A 121 9.96 37.73 -0.81
C VAL A 121 9.43 36.35 -0.50
N ASP A 122 8.14 36.27 -0.16
CA ASP A 122 7.43 35.02 0.07
C ASP A 122 6.46 34.80 -1.10
N PHE A 123 6.77 33.80 -1.94
CA PHE A 123 5.93 33.40 -3.07
C PHE A 123 5.53 31.93 -2.91
N ASP A 124 4.30 31.71 -2.48
CA ASP A 124 3.84 30.38 -2.07
C ASP A 124 2.36 30.13 -2.41
N ILE A 125 1.99 28.85 -2.43
CA ILE A 125 0.62 28.38 -2.53
C ILE A 125 0.12 27.94 -1.15
N HIS A 126 -1.16 28.20 -0.86
CA HIS A 126 -1.78 27.80 0.40
C HIS A 126 -3.05 27.02 0.19
N ASN A 127 -3.26 26.07 1.11
CA ASN A 127 -4.35 25.09 1.09
C ASN A 127 -4.24 24.22 -0.15
N GLU A 128 -3.08 23.65 -0.38
CA GLU A 128 -2.70 22.95 -1.61
C GLU A 128 -2.92 21.44 -1.55
N ASN A 129 -3.42 20.91 -0.44
CA ASN A 129 -3.69 19.49 -0.21
C ASN A 129 -5.15 19.23 0.23
N ASP A 130 -5.56 17.96 0.25
CA ASP A 130 -6.91 17.50 0.64
C ASP A 130 -8.06 18.14 -0.17
N LEU A 131 -7.79 18.47 -1.43
CA LEU A 131 -8.68 19.28 -2.25
C LEU A 131 -9.83 18.50 -2.87
N LYS A 132 -10.99 19.16 -3.01
CA LYS A 132 -12.11 18.72 -3.85
C LYS A 132 -12.39 19.68 -5.00
N ASN A 133 -13.04 19.16 -6.05
CA ASN A 133 -13.52 19.99 -7.16
C ASN A 133 -14.44 21.10 -6.64
N GLY A 134 -14.09 22.35 -6.95
CA GLY A 134 -14.80 23.54 -6.49
C GLY A 134 -14.20 24.25 -5.29
N ASP A 135 -13.22 23.66 -4.59
CA ASP A 135 -12.42 24.35 -3.58
C ASP A 135 -11.61 25.49 -4.19
N LYS A 136 -11.02 26.30 -3.31
CA LYS A 136 -10.19 27.44 -3.68
C LYS A 136 -8.83 27.33 -3.03
N VAL A 137 -7.78 27.37 -3.83
CA VAL A 137 -6.40 27.53 -3.38
C VAL A 137 -5.96 28.97 -3.58
N LYS A 138 -4.99 29.43 -2.79
CA LYS A 138 -4.52 30.81 -2.83
C LYS A 138 -3.03 30.84 -3.11
N VAL A 139 -2.63 31.45 -4.21
CA VAL A 139 -1.22 31.81 -4.44
C VAL A 139 -1.00 33.22 -3.95
N LYS A 140 0.05 33.44 -3.17
CA LYS A 140 0.40 34.75 -2.62
C LYS A 140 1.82 35.13 -3.00
N LEU A 141 1.99 36.43 -3.21
CA LEU A 141 3.28 37.08 -3.24
C LEU A 141 3.25 38.16 -2.14
N ASP A 142 3.97 37.92 -1.05
CA ASP A 142 4.09 38.82 0.09
C ASP A 142 5.54 39.33 0.21
N ILE A 143 5.72 40.59 0.61
CA ILE A 143 7.05 41.16 0.87
C ILE A 143 7.15 41.48 2.35
N GLU A 144 8.23 41.02 3.00
CA GLU A 144 8.42 41.17 4.44
C GLU A 144 8.27 42.64 4.91
N LYS A 145 7.62 42.80 6.07
CA LYS A 145 7.34 44.10 6.68
C LYS A 145 8.51 44.53 7.57
N GLY A 146 8.76 45.83 7.66
CA GLY A 146 9.81 46.38 8.53
C GLY A 146 11.22 46.40 7.91
N ILE A 147 11.38 45.91 6.68
CA ILE A 147 12.63 45.95 5.93
C ILE A 147 12.96 47.38 5.48
N SER A 148 14.26 47.72 5.47
CA SER A 148 14.74 48.99 4.93
C SER A 148 14.33 49.16 3.46
N LYS A 149 14.10 50.42 3.03
CA LYS A 149 13.67 50.74 1.67
C LYS A 149 14.63 50.22 0.58
N ASP A 150 15.90 50.06 0.91
CA ASP A 150 16.92 49.60 -0.03
C ASP A 150 16.83 48.09 -0.30
N TYR A 151 16.35 47.32 0.69
CA TYR A 151 16.18 45.86 0.62
C TYR A 151 14.75 45.42 0.32
N LYS A 152 13.78 46.33 0.44
CA LYS A 152 12.39 46.04 0.08
C LYS A 152 12.24 45.94 -1.44
N LEU A 153 11.85 44.76 -1.95
CA LEU A 153 11.59 44.57 -3.37
C LEU A 153 10.44 45.49 -3.83
N LYS A 154 10.59 46.10 -5.01
CA LYS A 154 9.50 46.82 -5.67
C LYS A 154 8.73 45.88 -6.59
N ALA A 155 7.93 45.01 -5.97
CA ALA A 155 6.91 44.22 -6.63
C ALA A 155 5.52 44.57 -6.08
N LYS A 156 4.48 44.25 -6.83
CA LYS A 156 3.09 44.35 -6.39
C LYS A 156 2.72 43.04 -5.67
N GLU A 157 2.52 43.13 -4.36
CA GLU A 157 2.00 42.01 -3.55
C GLU A 157 0.58 41.66 -4.03
N PHE A 158 0.25 40.36 -4.06
CA PHE A 158 -1.06 39.90 -4.48
C PHE A 158 -1.49 38.63 -3.74
N THR A 159 -2.78 38.35 -3.79
CA THR A 159 -3.37 37.06 -3.42
C THR A 159 -4.35 36.67 -4.50
N LYS A 160 -4.02 35.62 -5.26
CA LYS A 160 -4.83 35.14 -6.38
C LYS A 160 -5.50 33.83 -6.01
N GLU A 161 -6.82 33.78 -6.13
CA GLU A 161 -7.61 32.58 -5.85
C GLU A 161 -7.77 31.74 -7.13
N PHE A 162 -7.42 30.45 -7.07
CA PHE A 162 -7.67 29.49 -8.14
C PHE A 162 -8.74 28.49 -7.71
N LYS A 163 -9.74 28.29 -8.57
CA LYS A 163 -10.79 27.29 -8.34
C LYS A 163 -10.34 25.91 -8.82
N VAL A 164 -10.31 24.95 -7.90
CA VAL A 164 -9.92 23.56 -8.16
C VAL A 164 -10.89 22.91 -9.14
N LYS A 165 -10.35 22.27 -10.17
CA LYS A 165 -11.11 21.56 -11.20
C LYS A 165 -10.29 20.40 -11.76
N GLY A 166 -10.98 19.38 -12.29
CA GLY A 166 -10.34 18.27 -13.00
C GLY A 166 -9.83 17.13 -12.12
N LEU A 167 -10.07 17.19 -10.81
CA LEU A 167 -9.79 16.07 -9.91
C LEU A 167 -10.69 14.88 -10.26
N LYS A 168 -10.13 13.67 -10.23
CA LYS A 168 -10.86 12.44 -10.52
C LYS A 168 -11.82 12.10 -9.37
N GLU A 169 -12.97 11.52 -9.66
CA GLU A 169 -13.84 11.00 -8.58
C GLU A 169 -13.30 9.66 -8.05
N PRO A 170 -13.17 9.49 -6.72
CA PRO A 170 -12.73 8.22 -6.15
C PRO A 170 -13.77 7.13 -6.41
N LYS A 171 -13.30 5.89 -6.62
CA LYS A 171 -14.20 4.74 -6.76
C LYS A 171 -14.67 4.31 -5.38
N ASN A 172 -15.97 4.26 -5.17
CA ASN A 172 -16.54 3.73 -3.93
C ASN A 172 -16.55 2.20 -3.94
N LEU A 173 -15.93 1.60 -2.93
CA LEU A 173 -15.88 0.18 -2.67
C LEU A 173 -16.80 -0.16 -1.49
N LYS A 174 -17.49 -1.30 -1.61
CA LYS A 174 -18.25 -1.93 -0.52
C LYS A 174 -17.63 -3.26 -0.16
N ALA A 175 -18.06 -3.84 0.96
CA ALA A 175 -17.60 -5.18 1.36
C ALA A 175 -17.77 -6.23 0.25
N LYS A 176 -18.91 -6.20 -0.45
CA LYS A 176 -19.17 -7.08 -1.58
C LYS A 176 -18.10 -6.96 -2.67
N ASP A 177 -17.72 -5.74 -3.04
CA ASP A 177 -16.70 -5.53 -4.08
C ASP A 177 -15.36 -6.12 -3.64
N LEU A 178 -14.96 -5.89 -2.38
CA LEU A 178 -13.71 -6.43 -1.82
C LEU A 178 -13.72 -7.96 -1.83
N PHE A 179 -14.77 -8.60 -1.30
CA PHE A 179 -14.82 -10.06 -1.23
C PHE A 179 -14.98 -10.70 -2.60
N GLU A 180 -15.70 -10.10 -3.56
CA GLU A 180 -15.71 -10.58 -4.95
C GLU A 180 -14.30 -10.51 -5.58
N GLY A 181 -13.53 -9.46 -5.28
CA GLY A 181 -12.13 -9.34 -5.72
C GLY A 181 -11.17 -10.30 -5.01
N LEU A 182 -11.49 -10.72 -3.79
CA LEU A 182 -10.73 -11.69 -2.98
C LEU A 182 -11.20 -13.14 -3.17
N ASN A 183 -12.08 -13.41 -4.13
CA ASN A 183 -12.56 -14.74 -4.54
C ASN A 183 -12.58 -15.81 -3.40
N PRO A 184 -13.57 -15.75 -2.49
CA PRO A 184 -13.61 -16.60 -1.30
C PRO A 184 -13.80 -18.06 -1.73
N THR A 185 -12.84 -18.90 -1.39
CA THR A 185 -12.75 -20.29 -1.88
C THR A 185 -12.66 -21.26 -0.72
N PHE A 186 -13.59 -22.20 -0.66
CA PHE A 186 -13.63 -23.24 0.37
C PHE A 186 -12.82 -24.46 -0.07
N THR A 187 -12.01 -24.99 0.84
CA THR A 187 -11.16 -26.17 0.60
C THR A 187 -11.17 -27.13 1.78
N GLY A 188 -10.71 -28.36 1.55
CA GLY A 188 -10.65 -29.40 2.57
C GLY A 188 -11.89 -30.28 2.61
N LEU A 189 -12.08 -30.93 3.75
CA LEU A 189 -13.14 -31.90 3.98
C LEU A 189 -14.33 -31.26 4.71
N ASN A 190 -15.53 -31.77 4.46
CA ASN A 190 -16.71 -31.38 5.22
C ASN A 190 -16.51 -31.74 6.71
N GLY A 191 -16.76 -30.77 7.60
CA GLY A 191 -16.47 -30.87 9.03
C GLY A 191 -15.04 -30.49 9.42
N SER A 192 -14.16 -30.26 8.44
CA SER A 192 -12.79 -29.76 8.61
C SER A 192 -12.41 -28.76 7.52
N GLY A 193 -13.39 -27.98 7.02
CA GLY A 193 -13.20 -27.11 5.87
C GLY A 193 -12.54 -25.79 6.25
N THR A 194 -11.82 -25.20 5.30
CA THR A 194 -11.26 -23.85 5.43
C THR A 194 -11.82 -22.93 4.35
N LEU A 195 -11.89 -21.64 4.66
CA LEU A 195 -12.09 -20.57 3.71
C LEU A 195 -10.76 -19.87 3.45
N ASN A 196 -10.40 -19.76 2.18
CA ASN A 196 -9.25 -18.99 1.70
C ASN A 196 -9.74 -17.76 0.94
N LEU A 197 -8.94 -16.70 0.98
CA LEU A 197 -9.15 -15.49 0.19
C LEU A 197 -8.06 -15.42 -0.87
N ILE A 198 -8.44 -15.37 -2.15
CA ILE A 198 -7.51 -15.35 -3.29
C ILE A 198 -7.48 -13.96 -3.91
N SER A 199 -6.31 -13.31 -3.94
CA SER A 199 -6.14 -11.95 -4.47
C SER A 199 -5.56 -11.88 -5.89
N LYS A 200 -5.22 -13.03 -6.51
CA LYS A 200 -4.56 -13.12 -7.83
C LYS A 200 -5.25 -12.32 -8.94
N ASP A 201 -6.59 -12.36 -8.97
CA ASP A 201 -7.42 -11.70 -9.97
C ASP A 201 -8.12 -10.43 -9.44
N ALA A 202 -7.57 -9.83 -8.37
CA ALA A 202 -8.15 -8.64 -7.77
C ALA A 202 -8.30 -7.50 -8.82
N PRO A 203 -9.44 -6.79 -8.83
CA PRO A 203 -9.66 -5.66 -9.74
C PRO A 203 -8.57 -4.60 -9.59
N LYS A 204 -8.27 -3.85 -10.67
CA LYS A 204 -7.26 -2.76 -10.64
C LYS A 204 -7.41 -1.81 -9.44
N ALA A 205 -8.65 -1.52 -9.06
CA ALA A 205 -8.97 -0.67 -7.91
C ALA A 205 -8.42 -1.19 -6.57
N MET A 206 -8.03 -2.46 -6.48
CA MET A 206 -7.48 -3.10 -5.28
C MET A 206 -6.05 -3.59 -5.49
N LYS A 207 -5.49 -3.48 -6.70
CA LYS A 207 -4.12 -3.95 -7.01
C LYS A 207 -3.04 -3.15 -6.30
N ASP A 208 -3.33 -1.88 -6.03
CA ASP A 208 -2.41 -0.98 -5.33
C ASP A 208 -2.50 -1.15 -3.80
N LEU A 209 -3.42 -2.00 -3.30
CA LEU A 209 -3.53 -2.33 -1.88
C LEU A 209 -2.66 -3.55 -1.55
N PRO A 210 -1.86 -3.53 -0.48
CA PRO A 210 -1.04 -4.67 -0.06
C PRO A 210 -1.90 -5.74 0.64
N LEU A 211 -2.85 -6.34 -0.10
CA LEU A 211 -3.93 -7.17 0.46
C LEU A 211 -3.43 -8.35 1.33
N SER A 212 -2.26 -8.90 1.03
CA SER A 212 -1.63 -9.98 1.80
C SER A 212 -1.24 -9.60 3.22
N ASN A 213 -1.13 -8.30 3.52
CA ASN A 213 -0.73 -7.80 4.83
C ASN A 213 -1.90 -7.67 5.82
N TYR A 214 -3.12 -8.00 5.39
CA TYR A 214 -4.31 -7.85 6.21
C TYR A 214 -4.91 -9.19 6.58
N GLU A 215 -5.22 -9.34 7.87
CA GLU A 215 -5.90 -10.51 8.40
C GLU A 215 -7.41 -10.28 8.47
N PHE A 216 -8.15 -11.08 7.71
CA PHE A 216 -9.60 -11.13 7.75
C PHE A 216 -10.05 -12.09 8.82
N THR A 217 -11.17 -11.79 9.48
CA THR A 217 -11.73 -12.70 10.49
C THR A 217 -12.75 -13.63 9.85
N VAL A 218 -12.53 -14.94 9.98
CA VAL A 218 -13.31 -16.05 9.47
C VAL A 218 -13.71 -16.96 10.65
N PRO A 219 -14.97 -16.91 11.12
CA PRO A 219 -15.40 -17.75 12.24
C PRO A 219 -15.26 -19.25 11.94
N ASN A 220 -14.78 -20.03 12.92
CA ASN A 220 -14.66 -21.49 12.85
C ASN A 220 -13.92 -22.03 11.62
N ASN A 221 -13.02 -21.25 11.04
CA ASN A 221 -12.21 -21.70 9.92
C ASN A 221 -11.44 -22.97 10.31
N GLY A 222 -11.33 -23.97 9.44
CA GLY A 222 -10.76 -25.28 9.81
C GLY A 222 -11.76 -26.26 10.44
N ASP A 223 -12.94 -25.81 10.88
CA ASP A 223 -14.01 -26.69 11.36
C ASP A 223 -15.31 -26.49 10.53
N LEU A 224 -15.20 -25.97 9.31
CA LEU A 224 -16.36 -25.61 8.48
C LEU A 224 -17.06 -26.84 7.89
N ASN A 225 -18.38 -26.74 7.80
CA ASN A 225 -19.27 -27.68 7.13
C ASN A 225 -19.94 -27.05 5.91
N ASN A 226 -20.28 -27.89 4.92
CA ASN A 226 -21.13 -27.51 3.80
C ASN A 226 -22.48 -27.01 4.35
N GLY A 227 -22.81 -25.76 4.02
CA GLY A 227 -24.03 -25.12 4.45
C GLY A 227 -23.87 -24.11 5.58
N ASP A 228 -22.71 -24.03 6.24
CA ASP A 228 -22.45 -23.05 7.29
C ASP A 228 -22.54 -21.63 6.73
N GLU A 229 -23.21 -20.74 7.47
CA GLU A 229 -23.28 -19.31 7.16
C GLU A 229 -22.18 -18.57 7.93
N LEU A 230 -21.30 -17.89 7.20
CA LEU A 230 -20.16 -17.18 7.74
C LEU A 230 -20.33 -15.67 7.55
N GLU A 231 -20.04 -14.90 8.61
CA GLU A 231 -19.94 -13.44 8.54
C GLU A 231 -18.47 -13.02 8.56
N LEU A 232 -17.93 -12.74 7.38
CA LEU A 232 -16.55 -12.29 7.19
C LEU A 232 -16.42 -10.83 7.57
N LYS A 233 -15.39 -10.48 8.32
CA LYS A 233 -15.13 -9.09 8.75
C LYS A 233 -13.89 -8.52 8.08
N ILE A 234 -14.04 -7.31 7.54
CA ILE A 234 -12.95 -6.52 6.96
C ILE A 234 -12.19 -5.83 8.10
N PRO A 235 -10.85 -5.95 8.14
CA PRO A 235 -10.05 -5.27 9.15
C PRO A 235 -10.12 -3.75 9.01
N GLN A 236 -10.07 -3.04 10.14
CA GLN A 236 -10.18 -1.58 10.15
C GLN A 236 -9.03 -0.92 9.38
N SER A 237 -7.82 -1.44 9.52
CA SER A 237 -6.63 -0.93 8.82
C SER A 237 -6.81 -0.90 7.30
N LEU A 238 -7.38 -1.97 6.71
CA LEU A 238 -7.67 -1.98 5.27
C LEU A 238 -8.69 -0.89 4.88
N VAL A 239 -9.68 -0.63 5.72
CA VAL A 239 -10.65 0.45 5.47
C VAL A 239 -9.98 1.81 5.51
N ASP A 240 -9.06 2.02 6.45
CA ASP A 240 -8.30 3.26 6.58
C ASP A 240 -7.39 3.47 5.37
N ASP A 241 -6.60 2.46 4.99
CA ASP A 241 -5.70 2.51 3.83
C ASP A 241 -6.45 2.74 2.50
N ILE A 242 -7.63 2.13 2.33
CA ILE A 242 -8.50 2.41 1.17
C ILE A 242 -8.85 3.90 1.11
N ASN A 243 -9.24 4.49 2.23
CA ASN A 243 -9.67 5.89 2.29
C ASN A 243 -8.49 6.87 2.19
N GLU A 244 -7.32 6.51 2.70
CA GLU A 244 -6.10 7.32 2.61
C GLU A 244 -5.49 7.30 1.20
N SER A 245 -5.67 6.21 0.44
CA SER A 245 -5.15 6.12 -0.94
C SER A 245 -5.66 7.21 -1.90
N GLY A 246 -6.78 7.85 -1.57
CA GLY A 246 -7.44 8.87 -2.39
C GLY A 246 -8.14 8.35 -3.66
N SER A 247 -7.63 7.28 -4.26
CA SER A 247 -8.17 6.68 -5.49
C SER A 247 -9.48 5.91 -5.28
N ASN A 248 -9.66 5.39 -4.06
CA ASN A 248 -10.85 4.68 -3.64
C ASN A 248 -11.41 5.25 -2.34
N THR A 249 -12.65 4.91 -2.05
CA THR A 249 -13.28 5.15 -0.74
C THR A 249 -14.03 3.90 -0.32
N PHE A 250 -14.15 3.65 0.98
CA PHE A 250 -14.96 2.56 1.50
C PHE A 250 -16.23 3.10 2.16
N SER A 251 -17.37 2.48 1.87
CA SER A 251 -18.63 2.80 2.54
C SER A 251 -19.52 1.59 2.79
N GLY A 252 -20.34 1.67 3.83
CA GLY A 252 -21.33 0.65 4.20
C GLY A 252 -20.82 -0.32 5.27
N SER A 253 -21.40 -1.52 5.28
CA SER A 253 -21.06 -2.56 6.26
C SER A 253 -19.64 -3.08 6.02
N LYS A 254 -18.92 -3.35 7.12
CA LYS A 254 -17.60 -4.03 7.12
C LYS A 254 -17.73 -5.56 7.16
N SER A 255 -18.96 -6.06 7.14
CA SER A 255 -19.26 -7.49 7.15
C SER A 255 -19.79 -7.96 5.81
N TYR A 256 -19.45 -9.19 5.43
CA TYR A 256 -19.98 -9.87 4.26
C TYR A 256 -20.37 -11.32 4.59
N LYS A 257 -21.55 -11.73 4.14
CA LYS A 257 -22.05 -13.09 4.39
C LYS A 257 -21.75 -14.01 3.23
N VAL A 258 -21.16 -15.16 3.53
CA VAL A 258 -20.90 -16.24 2.57
C VAL A 258 -21.40 -17.56 3.16
N LYS A 259 -21.76 -18.51 2.29
CA LYS A 259 -22.17 -19.85 2.68
C LYS A 259 -21.10 -20.86 2.25
N ALA A 260 -20.63 -21.68 3.19
CA ALA A 260 -19.69 -22.75 2.91
C ALA A 260 -20.28 -23.78 1.96
N LYS A 261 -19.50 -24.19 0.97
CA LYS A 261 -19.90 -25.10 -0.11
C LYS A 261 -18.67 -25.79 -0.69
N ASP A 262 -18.90 -26.82 -1.50
CA ASP A 262 -17.88 -27.52 -2.29
C ASP A 262 -16.79 -28.25 -1.46
N LEU A 263 -16.94 -28.33 -0.13
CA LEU A 263 -16.10 -29.15 0.74
C LEU A 263 -16.32 -30.63 0.46
N LYS A 264 -15.24 -31.42 0.46
CA LYS A 264 -15.29 -32.83 0.06
C LYS A 264 -15.74 -33.73 1.20
N GLU A 265 -16.50 -34.75 0.90
CA GLU A 265 -16.83 -35.79 1.88
C GLU A 265 -15.74 -36.86 1.86
N ILE A 266 -15.11 -37.15 3.01
CA ILE A 266 -13.99 -38.13 3.09
C ILE A 266 -14.38 -39.51 2.52
N ASN A 267 -15.62 -39.94 2.78
CA ASN A 267 -16.13 -41.22 2.30
C ASN A 267 -16.46 -41.25 0.80
N ASN A 268 -16.55 -40.09 0.15
CA ASN A 268 -16.87 -39.95 -1.27
C ASN A 268 -15.63 -39.58 -2.11
N LEU A 269 -14.42 -39.60 -1.52
CA LEU A 269 -13.19 -39.42 -2.30
C LEU A 269 -12.99 -40.62 -3.23
N ASP A 270 -12.61 -40.36 -4.48
CA ASP A 270 -12.64 -41.36 -5.56
C ASP A 270 -11.73 -42.57 -5.27
N ASN A 271 -10.65 -42.36 -4.51
CA ASN A 271 -9.66 -43.38 -4.20
C ASN A 271 -9.64 -43.81 -2.74
N ILE A 272 -10.68 -43.48 -1.94
CA ILE A 272 -10.66 -43.76 -0.50
C ILE A 272 -10.49 -45.25 -0.18
N THR A 273 -11.15 -46.12 -0.96
CA THR A 273 -11.03 -47.59 -0.80
C THR A 273 -9.60 -48.06 -1.01
N GLU A 274 -8.94 -47.56 -2.07
CA GLU A 274 -7.54 -47.90 -2.36
C GLU A 274 -6.61 -47.41 -1.26
N THR A 275 -6.83 -46.19 -0.75
CA THR A 275 -6.02 -45.60 0.32
C THR A 275 -6.16 -46.41 1.62
N LEU A 276 -7.37 -46.82 2.00
CA LEU A 276 -7.61 -47.69 3.16
C LEU A 276 -6.99 -49.09 2.98
N GLU A 277 -6.99 -49.64 1.76
CA GLU A 277 -6.28 -50.88 1.47
C GLU A 277 -4.76 -50.78 1.69
N ARG A 278 -4.16 -49.60 1.50
CA ARG A 278 -2.74 -49.38 1.81
C ARG A 278 -2.48 -49.47 3.31
N ASN A 279 -3.33 -48.85 4.14
CA ASN A 279 -3.25 -49.01 5.60
C ASN A 279 -3.33 -50.49 5.99
N ASN A 280 -4.25 -51.24 5.40
CA ASN A 280 -4.36 -52.69 5.64
C ASN A 280 -3.12 -53.48 5.22
N LYS A 281 -2.37 -53.03 4.21
CA LYS A 281 -1.08 -53.65 3.83
C LYS A 281 0.01 -53.35 4.85
N LEU A 282 0.06 -52.13 5.41
CA LEU A 282 0.97 -51.78 6.51
C LEU A 282 0.70 -52.64 7.74
N ILE A 283 -0.56 -52.75 8.15
CA ILE A 283 -0.98 -53.58 9.28
C ILE A 283 -0.50 -55.03 9.10
N LYS A 284 -0.67 -55.60 7.90
CA LYS A 284 -0.20 -56.97 7.61
C LYS A 284 1.32 -57.12 7.64
N LYS A 285 2.06 -56.09 7.22
CA LYS A 285 3.52 -56.06 7.22
C LYS A 285 4.07 -55.95 8.64
N GLU A 286 3.49 -55.09 9.46
CA GLU A 286 3.91 -54.87 10.85
C GLU A 286 3.58 -56.08 11.74
N TYR A 287 2.39 -56.65 11.57
CA TYR A 287 1.91 -57.78 12.38
C TYR A 287 2.01 -59.13 11.65
N ASP A 288 3.15 -59.39 11.00
CA ASP A 288 3.41 -60.69 10.36
C ASP A 288 3.75 -61.78 11.39
N SER A 289 3.14 -62.96 11.23
CA SER A 289 3.29 -64.06 12.19
C SER A 289 4.48 -64.94 11.86
N ASP A 290 5.20 -65.39 12.88
CA ASP A 290 6.33 -66.31 12.74
C ASP A 290 6.14 -67.60 13.56
N LYS A 291 7.20 -68.42 13.63
CA LYS A 291 7.17 -69.71 14.34
C LYS A 291 7.05 -69.60 15.87
N TYR A 292 7.28 -68.43 16.44
CA TYR A 292 7.30 -68.18 17.88
C TYR A 292 6.15 -67.27 18.34
N THR A 293 5.67 -66.40 17.45
CA THR A 293 4.66 -65.38 17.74
C THR A 293 3.59 -65.38 16.66
N LYS A 294 2.34 -65.52 17.06
CA LYS A 294 1.18 -65.33 16.19
C LYS A 294 0.50 -64.00 16.51
N TYR A 295 0.18 -63.25 15.46
CA TYR A 295 -0.63 -62.03 15.53
C TYR A 295 -1.98 -62.26 14.87
N ASN A 296 -3.03 -61.73 15.49
CA ASN A 296 -4.34 -61.58 14.88
C ASN A 296 -4.77 -60.13 14.99
N THR A 297 -5.08 -59.49 13.86
CA THR A 297 -5.48 -58.09 13.80
C THR A 297 -6.97 -57.96 13.44
N GLU A 298 -7.65 -57.01 14.08
CA GLU A 298 -9.05 -56.68 13.85
C GLU A 298 -9.16 -55.17 13.65
N ASN A 299 -9.69 -54.72 12.51
CA ASN A 299 -9.91 -53.31 12.24
C ASN A 299 -11.10 -52.81 13.06
N LEU A 300 -10.92 -51.70 13.77
CA LEU A 300 -11.93 -51.11 14.63
C LEU A 300 -12.66 -49.96 13.92
N ALA A 301 -11.89 -49.02 13.38
CA ALA A 301 -12.42 -47.84 12.68
C ALA A 301 -11.30 -47.13 11.88
N ASN A 302 -11.71 -46.24 10.98
CA ASN A 302 -10.80 -45.35 10.26
C ASN A 302 -10.97 -43.92 10.77
N TYR A 303 -9.85 -43.20 10.82
CA TYR A 303 -9.78 -41.84 11.33
C TYR A 303 -8.94 -40.98 10.38
N TYR A 304 -9.32 -39.71 10.24
CA TYR A 304 -8.52 -38.72 9.53
C TYR A 304 -8.19 -37.53 10.41
N LYS A 305 -7.09 -36.87 10.12
CA LYS A 305 -6.73 -35.57 10.68
C LYS A 305 -6.40 -34.63 9.52
N VAL A 306 -6.89 -33.41 9.59
CA VAL A 306 -6.52 -32.36 8.63
C VAL A 306 -5.40 -31.54 9.24
N GLN A 307 -4.31 -31.38 8.50
CA GLN A 307 -3.22 -30.50 8.90
C GLN A 307 -3.41 -29.16 8.19
N TYR A 308 -3.58 -28.11 8.97
CA TYR A 308 -3.56 -26.75 8.46
C TYR A 308 -2.13 -26.27 8.51
N GLY A 309 -1.59 -25.82 7.38
CA GLY A 309 -0.22 -25.30 7.32
C GLY A 309 -0.05 -24.21 8.39
N THR A 310 0.72 -24.52 9.43
CA THR A 310 1.27 -23.50 10.29
C THR A 310 2.19 -22.67 9.43
N SER A 311 1.82 -21.41 9.19
CA SER A 311 2.72 -20.42 8.62
C SER A 311 4.06 -20.54 9.34
N GLU A 312 5.14 -20.74 8.59
CA GLU A 312 6.50 -20.72 9.11
C GLU A 312 6.82 -19.36 9.74
N TYR A 313 6.52 -19.23 11.04
CA TYR A 313 7.23 -18.33 11.91
C TYR A 313 7.56 -19.10 13.19
N SER A 314 8.76 -19.66 13.23
CA SER A 314 9.38 -20.19 14.43
C SER A 314 9.57 -19.05 15.43
N GLY A 315 8.57 -18.80 16.26
CA GLY A 315 8.63 -17.99 17.45
C GLY A 315 7.85 -18.73 18.54
N PHE A 316 8.53 -19.06 19.64
CA PHE A 316 7.98 -19.64 20.86
C PHE A 316 6.51 -19.25 21.09
N SER A 317 5.58 -20.16 20.82
CA SER A 317 4.16 -19.97 21.14
C SER A 317 3.89 -20.52 22.53
N ASP A 318 3.38 -19.64 23.39
CA ASP A 318 2.80 -19.96 24.70
C ASP A 318 1.67 -21.00 24.54
N GLU A 319 1.60 -21.95 25.48
CA GLU A 319 0.63 -23.08 25.52
C GLU A 319 -0.85 -22.66 25.72
N ASN A 320 -1.27 -21.44 25.35
CA ASN A 320 -2.61 -20.92 25.57
C ASN A 320 -3.20 -20.15 24.37
N GLU A 321 -2.91 -20.54 23.13
CA GLU A 321 -3.68 -20.01 21.97
C GLU A 321 -4.95 -20.83 21.74
N GLU A 322 -6.09 -20.24 22.11
CA GLU A 322 -7.42 -20.64 21.64
C GLU A 322 -7.40 -20.78 20.10
N LYS A 323 -7.89 -21.93 19.59
CA LYS A 323 -8.06 -22.29 18.16
C LYS A 323 -7.63 -21.19 17.15
N GLN A 324 -6.36 -21.27 16.72
CA GLN A 324 -5.62 -20.33 15.86
C GLN A 324 -6.27 -19.94 14.51
N SER A 325 -7.38 -20.53 14.08
CA SER A 325 -7.78 -20.49 12.68
C SER A 325 -8.69 -19.31 12.28
N GLU A 326 -9.12 -18.43 13.18
CA GLU A 326 -10.06 -17.36 12.81
C GLU A 326 -9.49 -16.27 11.89
N LYS A 327 -8.16 -16.22 11.67
CA LYS A 327 -7.53 -15.20 10.84
C LYS A 327 -7.06 -15.77 9.51
N VAL A 328 -7.38 -15.08 8.41
CA VAL A 328 -7.00 -15.46 7.06
C VAL A 328 -6.45 -14.24 6.32
N SER A 329 -5.23 -14.37 5.81
CA SER A 329 -4.64 -13.39 4.90
C SER A 329 -4.88 -13.80 3.45
N PRO A 330 -5.17 -12.85 2.54
CA PRO A 330 -5.27 -13.14 1.12
C PRO A 330 -3.98 -13.73 0.54
N VAL A 331 -4.13 -14.81 -0.23
CA VAL A 331 -3.04 -15.52 -0.92
C VAL A 331 -3.20 -15.44 -2.43
N SER A 332 -2.12 -15.66 -3.19
CA SER A 332 -2.19 -15.75 -4.65
C SER A 332 -2.67 -17.12 -5.13
N GLU A 333 -2.33 -18.18 -4.41
CA GLU A 333 -2.61 -19.57 -4.74
C GLU A 333 -2.90 -20.35 -3.45
N ILE A 334 -3.69 -21.41 -3.55
CA ILE A 334 -4.05 -22.26 -2.41
C ILE A 334 -3.24 -23.54 -2.50
N GLU A 335 -2.53 -23.88 -1.44
CA GLU A 335 -1.84 -25.15 -1.32
C GLU A 335 -2.83 -26.30 -1.07
N PRO A 336 -2.56 -27.51 -1.58
CA PRO A 336 -3.40 -28.67 -1.29
C PRO A 336 -3.49 -28.93 0.22
N THR A 337 -4.66 -29.36 0.67
CA THR A 337 -4.89 -29.70 2.08
C THR A 337 -4.21 -31.02 2.44
N ASP A 338 -3.42 -31.02 3.51
CA ASP A 338 -2.77 -32.21 4.03
C ASP A 338 -3.68 -33.02 4.94
N ILE A 339 -3.76 -34.33 4.66
CA ILE A 339 -4.61 -35.28 5.35
C ILE A 339 -3.78 -36.43 5.89
N THR A 340 -3.84 -36.67 7.19
CA THR A 340 -3.42 -37.93 7.79
C THR A 340 -4.59 -38.89 7.81
N LEU A 341 -4.36 -40.14 7.40
CA LEU A 341 -5.38 -41.19 7.37
C LEU A 341 -4.86 -42.47 8.03
N VAL A 342 -5.50 -42.87 9.12
CA VAL A 342 -5.12 -44.05 9.91
C VAL A 342 -6.27 -45.03 10.10
N THR A 343 -5.91 -46.30 10.27
CA THR A 343 -6.84 -47.36 10.64
C THR A 343 -6.51 -47.85 12.03
N ALA A 344 -7.44 -47.65 12.97
CA ALA A 344 -7.35 -48.18 14.32
C ALA A 344 -7.56 -49.70 14.31
N ILE A 345 -6.71 -50.40 15.04
CA ILE A 345 -6.66 -51.85 15.08
C ILE A 345 -6.56 -52.39 16.50
N LYS A 346 -7.16 -53.56 16.71
CA LYS A 346 -6.92 -54.41 17.86
C LYS A 346 -5.98 -55.54 17.45
N VAL A 347 -4.92 -55.72 18.21
CA VAL A 347 -3.87 -56.70 17.97
C VAL A 347 -3.87 -57.72 19.09
N THR A 348 -4.07 -58.99 18.76
CA THR A 348 -3.93 -60.11 19.70
C THR A 348 -2.63 -60.86 19.41
N LYS A 349 -1.65 -60.75 20.33
CA LYS A 349 -0.36 -61.42 20.26
C LYS A 349 -0.37 -62.69 21.09
N THR A 350 -0.10 -63.83 20.48
CA THR A 350 0.03 -65.12 21.17
C THR A 350 1.44 -65.66 20.99
N GLY A 351 2.21 -65.71 22.08
CA GLY A 351 3.52 -66.35 22.08
C GLY A 351 3.41 -67.86 22.29
N LYS A 352 4.38 -68.62 21.78
CA LYS A 352 4.42 -70.08 21.94
C LYS A 352 4.37 -70.55 23.42
N TYR A 353 4.87 -69.72 24.34
CA TYR A 353 4.98 -70.04 25.77
C TYR A 353 4.37 -68.96 26.67
N SER A 354 3.55 -68.06 26.13
CA SER A 354 2.93 -66.97 26.89
C SER A 354 1.43 -66.95 26.67
N GLU A 355 0.70 -66.42 27.65
CA GLU A 355 -0.72 -66.14 27.46
C GLU A 355 -0.92 -65.08 26.36
N PRO A 356 -2.05 -65.11 25.64
CA PRO A 356 -2.40 -64.07 24.68
C PRO A 356 -2.47 -62.70 25.35
N ASN A 357 -1.88 -61.70 24.70
CA ASN A 357 -1.93 -60.30 25.12
C ASN A 357 -2.66 -59.49 24.04
N VAL A 358 -3.58 -58.62 24.44
CA VAL A 358 -4.34 -57.73 23.56
C VAL A 358 -3.83 -56.31 23.69
N LYS A 359 -3.62 -55.67 22.53
CA LYS A 359 -3.13 -54.29 22.39
C LYS A 359 -3.96 -53.54 21.38
N TYR A 360 -3.99 -52.22 21.51
CA TYR A 360 -4.65 -51.32 20.56
C TYR A 360 -3.60 -50.39 19.95
N SER A 361 -3.71 -50.12 18.65
CA SER A 361 -2.80 -49.27 17.88
C SER A 361 -3.52 -48.70 16.67
N TYR A 362 -2.83 -47.88 15.87
CA TYR A 362 -3.24 -47.51 14.52
C TYR A 362 -2.04 -47.58 13.56
N GLU A 363 -2.35 -47.80 12.29
CA GLU A 363 -1.38 -47.76 11.19
C GLU A 363 -1.96 -46.94 10.05
N GLY A 364 -1.13 -46.17 9.36
CA GLY A 364 -1.57 -45.41 8.20
C GLY A 364 -0.48 -44.56 7.58
N TYR A 365 -0.91 -43.46 6.98
CA TYR A 365 0.02 -42.49 6.40
C TYR A 365 -0.42 -41.07 6.74
N GLU A 366 0.58 -40.19 6.88
CA GLU A 366 0.39 -38.74 6.99
C GLU A 366 0.80 -38.02 5.71
N ASN A 367 0.39 -36.76 5.57
CA ASN A 367 0.71 -35.88 4.44
C ASN A 367 0.20 -36.40 3.08
N TYR A 368 -1.04 -36.92 3.04
CA TYR A 368 -1.74 -37.04 1.76
C TYR A 368 -2.22 -35.67 1.30
N LYS A 369 -1.92 -35.31 0.04
CA LYS A 369 -2.47 -34.11 -0.59
C LYS A 369 -3.89 -34.38 -1.07
N LEU A 370 -4.85 -33.57 -0.62
CA LEU A 370 -6.23 -33.61 -1.14
C LEU A 370 -6.29 -32.82 -2.46
N GLU A 371 -6.32 -33.56 -3.57
CA GLU A 371 -6.33 -33.01 -4.93
C GLU A 371 -7.42 -33.68 -5.76
N ASP A 372 -8.20 -32.91 -6.52
CA ASP A 372 -9.19 -33.43 -7.46
C ASP A 372 -10.11 -34.55 -6.89
N ASN A 373 -10.60 -34.39 -5.66
CA ASN A 373 -11.42 -35.37 -4.94
C ASN A 373 -10.70 -36.70 -4.60
N ARG A 374 -9.36 -36.67 -4.49
CA ARG A 374 -8.49 -37.83 -4.23
C ARG A 374 -7.47 -37.50 -3.16
N LEU A 375 -7.01 -38.53 -2.44
CA LEU A 375 -5.82 -38.46 -1.58
C LEU A 375 -4.60 -38.92 -2.38
N VAL A 376 -3.70 -38.00 -2.69
CA VAL A 376 -2.51 -38.23 -3.52
C VAL A 376 -1.28 -38.35 -2.62
N LYS A 377 -0.41 -39.31 -2.94
CA LYS A 377 0.91 -39.41 -2.31
C LYS A 377 1.91 -38.54 -3.06
N ASP A 378 2.77 -37.87 -2.32
CA ASP A 378 3.98 -37.23 -2.84
C ASP A 378 5.21 -37.74 -2.06
N ASP A 379 6.32 -37.02 -2.18
CA ASP A 379 7.58 -37.29 -1.48
C ASP A 379 7.54 -36.97 0.02
N THR A 380 6.52 -36.26 0.50
CA THR A 380 6.30 -35.93 1.91
C THR A 380 5.37 -36.92 2.61
N THR A 381 4.71 -37.81 1.87
CA THR A 381 3.78 -38.80 2.44
C THR A 381 4.50 -39.96 3.14
N GLU A 382 4.42 -40.00 4.47
CA GLU A 382 5.15 -40.95 5.32
C GLU A 382 4.23 -42.00 5.99
N GLU A 383 4.79 -43.16 6.32
CA GLU A 383 4.11 -44.19 7.12
C GLU A 383 4.05 -43.70 8.58
N ILE A 384 2.87 -43.70 9.19
CA ILE A 384 2.69 -43.34 10.60
C ILE A 384 2.04 -44.50 11.36
N SER A 385 2.53 -44.73 12.57
CA SER A 385 2.01 -45.70 13.50
C SER A 385 2.09 -45.17 14.93
N MET A 386 1.32 -45.74 15.84
CA MET A 386 1.42 -45.41 17.26
C MET A 386 2.53 -46.23 17.92
N PRO A 387 3.63 -45.62 18.40
CA PRO A 387 4.82 -46.35 18.86
C PRO A 387 4.65 -47.06 20.22
N SER A 388 3.58 -46.79 20.97
CA SER A 388 3.29 -47.44 22.25
C SER A 388 1.90 -48.05 22.26
N SER A 389 1.87 -49.37 22.21
CA SER A 389 0.64 -50.16 22.37
C SER A 389 -0.06 -49.83 23.68
N GLU A 390 -1.29 -49.36 23.61
CA GLU A 390 -2.11 -49.20 24.80
C GLU A 390 -2.79 -50.52 25.14
N GLU A 391 -2.83 -50.85 26.43
CA GLU A 391 -3.46 -52.08 26.92
C GLU A 391 -4.99 -51.96 26.86
N LYS A 392 -5.53 -50.75 26.67
CA LYS A 392 -6.95 -50.45 26.70
C LYS A 392 -7.39 -49.61 25.51
N LEU A 393 -8.57 -49.95 24.97
CA LEU A 393 -9.21 -49.21 23.89
C LEU A 393 -9.51 -47.74 24.23
N ASP A 394 -9.79 -47.45 25.50
CA ASP A 394 -10.10 -46.09 25.95
C ASP A 394 -8.89 -45.16 25.85
N GLU A 395 -7.68 -45.68 26.07
CA GLU A 395 -6.46 -44.91 25.89
C GLU A 395 -6.30 -44.53 24.40
N LEU A 396 -6.63 -45.45 23.48
CA LEU A 396 -6.46 -45.21 22.03
C LEU A 396 -7.44 -44.15 21.55
N ASN A 397 -8.68 -44.25 22.02
CA ASN A 397 -9.68 -43.25 21.70
C ASN A 397 -9.28 -41.88 22.27
N ASN A 398 -8.77 -41.83 23.51
CA ASN A 398 -8.31 -40.58 24.10
C ASN A 398 -7.13 -39.96 23.33
N GLY A 399 -6.19 -40.79 22.84
CA GLY A 399 -5.05 -40.33 22.03
C GLY A 399 -5.48 -39.81 20.66
N LEU A 400 -6.37 -40.53 19.98
CA LEU A 400 -6.95 -40.05 18.71
C LEU A 400 -7.72 -38.74 18.89
N ASP A 401 -8.54 -38.64 19.95
CA ASP A 401 -9.29 -37.43 20.25
C ASP A 401 -8.36 -36.26 20.63
N SER A 402 -7.30 -36.50 21.41
CA SER A 402 -6.33 -35.46 21.80
C SER A 402 -5.49 -34.96 20.64
N ASP A 403 -5.27 -35.82 19.64
CA ASP A 403 -4.50 -35.50 18.44
C ASP A 403 -5.40 -34.95 17.31
N ASP A 404 -6.64 -34.58 17.60
CA ASP A 404 -7.64 -34.02 16.68
C ASP A 404 -8.02 -34.95 15.51
N PHE A 405 -7.91 -36.27 15.70
CA PHE A 405 -8.44 -37.22 14.73
C PHE A 405 -9.96 -37.25 14.74
N LYS A 406 -10.56 -37.16 13.55
CA LYS A 406 -11.99 -37.30 13.31
C LYS A 406 -12.28 -38.70 12.76
N LYS A 407 -13.24 -39.38 13.38
CA LYS A 407 -13.70 -40.70 12.94
C LYS A 407 -14.47 -40.58 11.61
N PHE A 408 -14.28 -41.54 10.71
CA PHE A 408 -15.11 -41.66 9.51
C PHE A 408 -16.57 -41.88 9.93
N GLN A 409 -17.48 -40.99 9.50
CA GLN A 409 -18.91 -41.06 9.82
C GLN A 409 -19.72 -41.77 8.74
#